data_AF-A0A7S2E3J5-F1
#
_entry.id   AF-A0A7S2E3J5-F1
#
_cell.length_a   1.000
_cell.length_b   1.000
_cell.length_c   1.000
_cell.angle_alpha   90.00
_cell.angle_beta   90.00
_cell.angle_gamma   90.00
#
_symmetry.space_group_name_H-M   'P 1'
#
loop_
_entity.id
_entity.type
_entity.pdbx_description
1 polymer ?
#
loop_
_entity_poly.entity_id
_entity_poly.type
_entity_poly.pdbx_seq_one_letter_code
_entity_poly.pdbx_strand_id
1 'polypeptide(L)'
;RHDGSEGLHTDPVAVLDFASLYPSCFIANNICWSTLLPPKKHDEANPPIPHHVTPDTVAPNSRVAGVSAPFDMFPWETGTDNEVRRWHGSGIAFVEQSTHAGLMPRLLQRLLTERRQVKARIKELHNTRAADDDDDDDAKAIEDVAAVLDARQLTLKLLANASYGFCGADTSHLCCKPLAEACLRFGNHYARAAARLIEAEGMGHTPSTESTTARWPGAHAIYANTDSVFVKLPGRTAAQAVKEGRQMAEFVSTHAQMPHALTLEFERVLSPCLLDGHNRYAGAEFVTGEEPTPRLHQKGLLERTQCAFIQQTILQAMRVCMLSELSILDPRVVFSPWALLPLLGYPLGETRHRSAHRRVDGSGLGLWAAVS
;
A
#
# COMPACT_ATOMS: atom_id res chain seq x y z
N ARG A 1 -18.85 -1.43 -7.29
CA ARG A 1 -17.73 -2.16 -6.66
C ARG A 1 -16.55 -2.02 -7.60
N HIS A 2 -15.67 -1.04 -7.37
CA HIS A 2 -14.36 -0.96 -8.02
C HIS A 2 -13.35 -1.58 -7.06
N ASP A 3 -13.61 -2.83 -6.69
CA ASP A 3 -12.59 -3.67 -6.07
C ASP A 3 -11.79 -4.22 -7.25
N GLY A 4 -10.47 -4.14 -7.16
CA GLY A 4 -9.58 -4.31 -8.30
C GLY A 4 -9.84 -5.55 -9.14
N SER A 5 -9.47 -5.51 -10.43
CA SER A 5 -9.54 -6.71 -11.28
C SER A 5 -8.47 -7.69 -10.83
N GLU A 6 -8.81 -8.55 -9.87
CA GLU A 6 -7.97 -9.67 -9.45
C GLU A 6 -7.60 -10.55 -10.64
N GLY A 7 -6.42 -11.14 -10.57
CA GLY A 7 -5.89 -12.03 -11.60
C GLY A 7 -4.54 -11.60 -12.15
N LEU A 8 -4.14 -12.28 -13.22
CA LEU A 8 -2.88 -12.07 -13.92
C LEU A 8 -3.04 -11.01 -15.02
N HIS A 9 -2.26 -9.93 -14.90
CA HIS A 9 -2.15 -8.88 -15.89
C HIS A 9 -0.84 -9.04 -16.64
N THR A 10 -0.93 -9.34 -17.93
CA THR A 10 0.23 -9.51 -18.80
C THR A 10 0.78 -8.20 -19.34
N ASP A 11 -0.08 -7.19 -19.50
CA ASP A 11 0.35 -5.82 -19.81
C ASP A 11 1.02 -5.16 -18.59
N PRO A 12 1.93 -4.19 -18.81
CA PRO A 12 2.54 -3.45 -17.72
C PRO A 12 1.52 -2.75 -16.82
N VAL A 13 1.78 -2.85 -15.51
CA VAL A 13 1.02 -2.16 -14.48
C VAL A 13 1.93 -1.16 -13.78
N ALA A 14 1.66 0.13 -13.94
CA ALA A 14 2.34 1.18 -13.20
C ALA A 14 1.79 1.25 -11.76
N VAL A 15 2.69 1.20 -10.78
CA VAL A 15 2.38 1.30 -9.35
C VAL A 15 2.71 2.72 -8.89
N LEU A 16 1.66 3.45 -8.51
CA LEU A 16 1.73 4.81 -7.97
C LEU A 16 1.37 4.76 -6.49
N ASP A 17 2.09 5.49 -5.64
CA ASP A 17 1.91 5.46 -4.19
C ASP A 17 1.94 6.88 -3.60
N PHE A 18 1.06 7.18 -2.65
CA PHE A 18 1.01 8.48 -2.00
C PHE A 18 2.12 8.62 -0.97
N ALA A 19 2.95 9.66 -1.10
CA ALA A 19 4.00 9.97 -0.16
C ALA A 19 3.42 10.40 1.20
N SER A 20 3.42 9.48 2.17
CA SER A 20 2.91 9.71 3.53
C SER A 20 1.41 10.06 3.57
N LEU A 21 0.58 9.25 2.88
CA LEU A 21 -0.86 9.50 2.71
C LEU A 21 -1.58 9.93 4.00
N TYR A 22 -1.48 9.14 5.07
CA TYR A 22 -2.25 9.39 6.29
C TYR A 22 -1.85 10.71 6.96
N PRO A 23 -0.56 10.98 7.25
CA PRO A 23 -0.13 12.31 7.68
C PRO A 23 -0.64 13.45 6.79
N SER A 24 -0.59 13.28 5.46
CA SER A 24 -1.09 14.27 4.52
C SER A 24 -2.60 14.46 4.59
N CYS A 25 -3.38 13.41 4.86
CA CYS A 25 -4.82 13.52 5.08
C CYS A 25 -5.15 14.35 6.32
N PHE A 26 -4.40 14.16 7.41
CA PHE A 26 -4.53 14.99 8.61
C PHE A 26 -4.26 16.46 8.31
N ILE A 27 -3.20 16.74 7.55
CA ILE A 27 -2.81 18.10 7.18
C ILE A 27 -3.84 18.74 6.25
N ALA A 28 -4.19 18.06 5.16
CA ALA A 28 -5.07 18.58 4.11
C ALA A 28 -6.49 18.92 4.60
N ASN A 29 -7.02 18.14 5.53
CA ASN A 29 -8.42 18.25 5.98
C ASN A 29 -8.52 18.75 7.42
N ASN A 30 -7.42 19.30 7.96
CA ASN A 30 -7.33 19.86 9.31
C ASN A 30 -7.87 18.92 10.40
N ILE A 31 -7.57 17.62 10.30
CA ILE A 31 -8.09 16.59 11.21
C ILE A 31 -7.39 16.72 12.56
N CYS A 32 -8.13 16.99 13.63
CA CYS A 32 -7.59 17.15 14.98
C CYS A 32 -8.71 17.03 16.02
N TRP A 33 -8.36 16.69 17.28
CA TRP A 33 -9.32 16.73 18.39
C TRP A 33 -9.89 18.13 18.57
N SER A 34 -9.08 19.17 18.38
CA SER A 34 -9.48 20.58 18.56
C SER A 34 -10.30 21.13 17.40
N THR A 35 -10.45 20.39 16.30
CA THR A 35 -11.17 20.83 15.10
C THR A 35 -12.40 19.95 14.81
N LEU A 36 -12.52 18.80 15.48
CA LEU A 36 -13.65 17.89 15.35
C LEU A 36 -14.94 18.57 15.82
N LEU A 37 -15.94 18.61 14.94
CA LEU A 37 -17.27 19.14 15.23
C LEU A 37 -18.16 18.03 15.80
N PRO A 38 -18.93 18.33 16.87
CA PRO A 38 -19.95 17.40 17.37
C PRO A 38 -21.04 17.13 16.32
N PRO A 39 -21.62 15.91 16.30
CA PRO A 39 -22.83 15.62 15.52
C PRO A 39 -23.94 16.65 15.83
N LYS A 40 -24.78 16.99 14.84
CA LYS A 40 -25.88 17.97 14.92
C LYS A 40 -25.51 19.46 14.96
N LYS A 41 -24.33 19.85 15.47
CA LYS A 41 -23.89 21.27 15.46
C LYS A 41 -23.63 21.85 14.06
N HIS A 42 -23.32 21.01 13.08
CA HIS A 42 -23.14 21.42 11.69
C HIS A 42 -24.44 21.33 10.87
N ASP A 43 -25.39 20.48 11.29
CA ASP A 43 -26.69 20.34 10.63
C ASP A 43 -27.69 21.43 11.05
N GLU A 44 -27.55 21.98 12.26
CA GLU A 44 -28.52 22.92 12.87
C GLU A 44 -28.07 24.39 12.84
N ALA A 45 -26.81 24.70 12.55
CA ALA A 45 -26.27 26.05 12.68
C ALA A 45 -26.43 26.91 11.41
N ASN A 46 -27.20 28.00 11.54
CA ASN A 46 -27.11 29.14 10.63
C ASN A 46 -26.42 30.32 11.37
N PRO A 47 -25.30 30.87 10.88
CA PRO A 47 -24.58 30.48 9.66
C PRO A 47 -23.73 29.21 9.85
N PRO A 48 -23.51 28.42 8.79
CA PRO A 48 -22.67 27.22 8.86
C PRO A 48 -21.22 27.63 9.15
N ILE A 49 -20.64 27.07 10.22
CA ILE A 49 -19.19 27.16 10.46
C ILE A 49 -18.50 26.55 9.24
N PRO A 50 -17.56 27.21 8.55
CA PRO A 50 -16.83 26.60 7.43
C PRO A 50 -16.10 25.33 7.88
N HIS A 51 -16.32 24.22 7.19
CA HIS A 51 -15.78 22.92 7.60
C HIS A 51 -15.60 21.95 6.44
N HIS A 52 -14.70 20.97 6.62
CA HIS A 52 -14.58 19.81 5.76
C HIS A 52 -15.43 18.67 6.29
N VAL A 53 -16.12 17.95 5.40
CA VAL A 53 -16.89 16.74 5.72
C VAL A 53 -16.20 15.53 5.11
N THR A 54 -16.15 14.43 5.87
CA THR A 54 -15.59 13.17 5.34
C THR A 54 -16.44 12.64 4.18
N PRO A 55 -15.83 12.18 3.06
CA PRO A 55 -16.56 11.64 1.92
C PRO A 55 -17.21 10.27 2.21
N ASP A 56 -18.25 9.94 1.43
CA ASP A 56 -18.92 8.63 1.44
C ASP A 56 -18.00 7.56 0.84
N THR A 57 -17.15 6.95 1.67
CA THR A 57 -16.36 5.79 1.28
C THR A 57 -16.50 4.67 2.30
N VAL A 58 -16.89 3.48 1.83
CA VAL A 58 -16.84 2.24 2.62
C VAL A 58 -15.37 1.87 2.75
N ALA A 59 -14.81 1.92 3.95
CA ALA A 59 -13.45 1.46 4.20
C ALA A 59 -13.36 -0.05 3.87
N PRO A 60 -12.33 -0.50 3.13
CA PRO A 60 -12.22 -1.91 2.71
C PRO A 60 -11.96 -2.89 3.85
N ASN A 61 -11.53 -2.41 5.02
CA ASN A 61 -11.19 -3.25 6.18
C ASN A 61 -12.12 -3.08 7.40
N SER A 62 -13.28 -2.42 7.25
CA SER A 62 -14.26 -2.34 8.36
C SER A 62 -14.99 -3.68 8.53
N ARG A 63 -14.56 -4.48 9.51
CA ARG A 63 -15.30 -5.65 9.99
C ARG A 63 -16.76 -5.29 10.27
N VAL A 64 -17.70 -5.99 9.63
CA VAL A 64 -19.11 -6.02 10.06
C VAL A 64 -19.58 -7.48 10.06
N ALA A 65 -19.59 -8.07 11.25
CA ALA A 65 -20.58 -9.02 11.79
C ALA A 65 -20.13 -9.40 13.22
N GLY A 66 -20.86 -8.95 14.24
CA GLY A 66 -20.69 -9.39 15.64
C GLY A 66 -19.75 -8.59 16.57
N VAL A 67 -19.44 -7.32 16.29
CA VAL A 67 -18.61 -6.48 17.20
C VAL A 67 -19.50 -5.75 18.22
N SER A 68 -19.25 -5.98 19.52
CA SER A 68 -20.04 -5.49 20.66
C SER A 68 -19.33 -4.48 21.59
N ALA A 69 -18.24 -3.85 21.13
CA ALA A 69 -17.61 -2.60 21.62
C ALA A 69 -16.20 -2.52 21.00
N PRO A 70 -15.69 -1.34 20.57
CA PRO A 70 -15.52 -0.14 21.43
C PRO A 70 -15.93 1.18 20.75
N PHE A 71 -16.78 1.99 21.37
CA PHE A 71 -17.16 3.33 20.89
C PHE A 71 -17.60 4.23 22.06
N ASP A 72 -16.67 4.64 22.92
CA ASP A 72 -16.97 5.65 23.94
C ASP A 72 -16.34 6.99 23.55
N MET A 73 -17.17 7.84 22.94
CA MET A 73 -17.03 9.30 23.02
C MET A 73 -18.31 10.06 22.62
N PHE A 74 -19.37 9.37 22.15
CA PHE A 74 -20.67 9.98 21.94
C PHE A 74 -21.78 9.14 22.60
N PRO A 75 -22.58 9.69 23.52
CA PRO A 75 -23.78 9.00 23.99
C PRO A 75 -24.74 8.80 22.81
N TRP A 76 -25.17 7.56 22.59
CA TRP A 76 -26.11 7.20 21.54
C TRP A 76 -27.53 7.65 21.90
N GLU A 77 -28.30 8.10 20.91
CA GLU A 77 -29.76 8.08 20.98
C GLU A 77 -30.22 6.68 20.60
N THR A 78 -30.85 5.97 21.55
CA THR A 78 -31.48 4.68 21.32
C THR A 78 -32.71 4.86 20.42
N GLY A 79 -32.55 4.61 19.12
CA GLY A 79 -33.66 4.36 18.21
C GLY A 79 -34.27 2.98 18.49
N THR A 80 -35.60 2.86 18.42
CA THR A 80 -36.37 1.70 18.86
C THR A 80 -36.34 0.47 17.95
N ASP A 81 -35.54 0.47 16.88
CA ASP A 81 -35.65 -0.56 15.85
C ASP A 81 -34.41 -1.47 15.84
N ASN A 82 -34.62 -2.72 16.23
CA ASN A 82 -33.64 -3.80 16.41
C ASN A 82 -33.08 -4.38 15.09
N GLU A 83 -32.95 -3.57 14.04
CA GLU A 83 -32.18 -3.89 12.85
C GLU A 83 -31.03 -2.88 12.71
N VAL A 84 -29.81 -3.34 12.97
CA VAL A 84 -28.60 -2.56 12.71
C VAL A 84 -28.48 -2.32 11.21
N ARG A 85 -29.06 -1.20 10.76
CA ARG A 85 -28.89 -0.63 9.43
C ARG A 85 -28.85 0.89 9.55
N ARG A 86 -27.64 1.43 9.46
CA ARG A 86 -27.31 2.72 8.82
C ARG A 86 -25.80 2.93 8.80
N TRP A 87 -25.23 3.01 7.61
CA TRP A 87 -24.00 3.77 7.34
C TRP A 87 -24.16 4.43 5.96
N HIS A 88 -24.92 5.51 5.94
CA HIS A 88 -24.94 6.56 4.93
C HIS A 88 -24.64 7.86 5.69
N GLY A 89 -23.67 8.68 5.27
CA GLY A 89 -23.35 9.97 5.93
C GLY A 89 -22.73 9.87 7.32
N SER A 90 -21.41 9.70 7.42
CA SER A 90 -20.70 9.62 8.72
C SER A 90 -20.86 10.87 9.60
N GLY A 91 -21.24 12.03 9.04
CA GLY A 91 -21.46 13.27 9.79
C GLY A 91 -20.22 13.80 10.53
N ILE A 92 -19.02 13.28 10.21
CA ILE A 92 -17.77 13.76 10.80
C ILE A 92 -17.35 14.99 10.03
N ALA A 93 -17.29 16.11 10.75
CA ALA A 93 -16.88 17.39 10.21
C ALA A 93 -15.71 17.97 11.01
N PHE A 94 -14.82 18.68 10.32
CA PHE A 94 -13.68 19.37 10.91
C PHE A 94 -13.71 20.83 10.49
N VAL A 95 -13.56 21.73 11.46
CA VAL A 95 -13.45 23.18 11.21
C VAL A 95 -12.35 23.44 10.18
N GLU A 96 -12.60 24.37 9.24
CA GLU A 96 -11.59 24.77 8.27
C GLU A 96 -10.33 25.32 8.93
N GLN A 97 -9.18 25.08 8.30
CA GLN A 97 -7.88 25.56 8.80
C GLN A 97 -7.82 27.09 8.92
N SER A 98 -8.53 27.80 8.04
CA SER A 98 -8.69 29.27 8.04
C SER A 98 -9.32 29.79 9.34
N THR A 99 -10.21 28.99 9.95
CA THR A 99 -10.94 29.35 11.16
C THR A 99 -10.18 28.91 12.41
N HIS A 100 -9.69 27.66 12.45
CA HIS A 100 -8.88 27.17 13.56
C HIS A 100 -7.91 26.08 13.09
N ALA A 101 -6.60 26.37 13.12
CA ALA A 101 -5.59 25.40 12.75
C ALA A 101 -5.35 24.36 13.88
N GLY A 102 -5.63 23.09 13.59
CA GLY A 102 -5.48 21.99 14.54
C GLY A 102 -4.02 21.75 14.97
N LEU A 103 -3.85 21.18 16.16
CA LEU A 103 -2.54 20.80 16.70
C LEU A 103 -1.90 19.64 15.93
N MET A 104 -2.68 18.60 15.61
CA MET A 104 -2.18 17.40 14.91
C MET A 104 -1.63 17.73 13.50
N PRO A 105 -2.32 18.50 12.64
CA PRO A 105 -1.79 18.97 11.35
C PRO A 105 -0.44 19.68 11.49
N ARG A 106 -0.31 20.58 12.48
CA ARG A 106 0.93 21.34 12.71
C ARG A 106 2.08 20.45 13.16
N LEU A 107 1.82 19.48 14.04
CA LEU A 107 2.80 18.51 14.50
C LEU A 107 3.30 17.65 13.34
N LEU A 108 2.38 17.09 12.55
CA LEU A 108 2.70 16.26 11.40
C LEU A 108 3.45 17.05 10.33
N GLN A 109 3.06 18.30 10.08
CA GLN A 109 3.77 19.17 9.13
C GLN A 109 5.22 19.42 9.56
N ARG A 110 5.49 19.59 10.86
CA ARG A 110 6.86 19.68 11.39
C ARG A 110 7.63 18.37 11.17
N LEU A 111 7.06 17.23 11.54
CA LEU A 111 7.71 15.91 11.37
C LEU A 111 8.06 15.63 9.90
N LEU A 112 7.13 15.91 8.98
CA LEU A 112 7.35 15.72 7.55
C LEU A 112 8.39 16.71 7.00
N THR A 113 8.40 17.95 7.47
CA THR A 113 9.38 18.97 7.04
C THR A 113 10.79 18.58 7.48
N GLU A 114 10.97 18.21 8.75
CA GLU A 114 12.23 17.68 9.29
C GLU A 114 12.69 16.45 8.50
N ARG A 115 11.76 15.54 8.19
CA ARG A 115 12.09 14.35 7.39
C ARG A 115 12.60 14.73 5.98
N ARG A 116 11.99 15.72 5.32
CA ARG A 116 12.46 16.20 4.01
C ARG A 116 13.86 16.81 4.11
N GLN A 117 14.13 17.60 5.15
CA GLN A 117 15.45 18.20 5.37
C GLN A 117 16.52 17.13 5.61
N VAL A 118 16.23 16.10 6.42
CA VAL A 118 17.16 14.97 6.63
C VAL A 118 17.43 14.23 5.32
N LYS A 119 16.40 13.93 4.51
CA LYS A 119 16.59 13.31 3.20
C LYS A 119 17.43 14.18 2.25
N ALA A 120 17.22 15.49 2.25
CA ALA A 120 18.03 16.42 1.46
C ALA A 120 19.50 16.37 1.89
N ARG A 121 19.76 16.34 3.21
CA ARG A 121 21.12 16.24 3.74
C ARG A 121 21.83 14.95 3.35
N ILE A 122 21.13 13.80 3.38
CA ILE A 122 21.67 12.53 2.90
C ILE A 122 22.08 12.64 1.42
N LYS A 123 21.22 13.24 0.60
CA LYS A 123 21.51 13.45 -0.84
C LYS A 123 22.73 14.35 -1.04
N GLU A 124 22.85 15.44 -0.28
CA GLU A 124 24.04 16.30 -0.31
C GLU A 124 25.33 15.54 0.03
N LEU A 125 25.31 14.73 1.08
CA LEU A 125 26.47 13.92 1.50
C LEU A 125 26.91 12.91 0.43
N HIS A 126 25.95 12.27 -0.25
CA HIS A 126 26.26 11.37 -1.35
C HIS A 126 26.82 12.11 -2.57
N ASN A 127 26.34 13.33 -2.84
CA ASN A 127 26.86 14.15 -3.93
C ASN A 127 28.28 14.65 -3.65
N THR A 128 28.60 15.03 -2.40
CA THR A 128 29.96 15.42 -2.01
C THR A 128 30.94 14.25 -2.11
N ARG A 129 30.50 13.03 -1.73
CA ARG A 129 31.29 11.81 -1.92
C ARG A 129 31.64 11.53 -3.39
N ALA A 130 30.75 11.85 -4.33
CA ALA A 130 31.00 11.65 -5.75
C ALA A 130 32.00 12.66 -6.35
N ALA A 131 32.44 13.67 -5.59
CA ALA A 131 33.33 14.73 -6.06
C ALA A 131 34.77 14.62 -5.52
N ASP A 132 34.99 13.89 -4.41
CA ASP A 132 36.29 13.72 -3.75
C ASP A 132 36.68 12.23 -3.77
N ASP A 133 37.63 11.85 -4.63
CA ASP A 133 37.97 10.46 -4.98
C ASP A 133 39.18 9.87 -4.18
N ASP A 134 39.72 10.58 -3.18
CA ASP A 134 41.12 10.33 -2.74
C ASP A 134 41.37 9.91 -1.27
N ASP A 135 40.38 9.78 -0.37
CA ASP A 135 40.64 9.33 1.03
C ASP A 135 39.60 8.35 1.62
N ASP A 136 40.03 7.12 1.95
CA ASP A 136 39.18 6.00 2.40
C ASP A 136 38.53 6.24 3.78
N ASP A 137 39.21 6.97 4.68
CA ASP A 137 38.71 7.25 6.04
C ASP A 137 37.56 8.26 6.04
N ASP A 138 37.62 9.28 5.16
CA ASP A 138 36.56 10.27 5.00
C ASP A 138 35.33 9.67 4.32
N ALA A 139 35.52 8.75 3.37
CA ALA A 139 34.43 8.02 2.72
C ALA A 139 33.62 7.19 3.72
N LYS A 140 34.31 6.51 4.65
CA LYS A 140 33.67 5.76 5.72
C LYS A 140 32.93 6.66 6.71
N ALA A 141 33.52 7.78 7.10
CA ALA A 141 32.87 8.75 8.00
C ALA A 141 31.58 9.32 7.38
N ILE A 142 31.58 9.62 6.07
CA ILE A 142 30.40 10.08 5.35
C ILE A 142 29.32 8.99 5.33
N GLU A 143 29.70 7.73 5.09
CA GLU A 143 28.78 6.60 5.07
C GLU A 143 28.15 6.34 6.43
N ASP A 144 28.93 6.39 7.51
CA ASP A 144 28.44 6.26 8.89
C ASP A 144 27.43 7.38 9.24
N VAL A 145 27.73 8.63 8.85
CA VAL A 145 26.80 9.75 9.05
C VAL A 145 25.53 9.57 8.21
N ALA A 146 25.65 9.14 6.95
CA ALA A 146 24.51 8.87 6.08
C ALA A 146 23.60 7.77 6.67
N ALA A 147 24.19 6.71 7.24
CA ALA A 147 23.45 5.64 7.90
C ALA A 147 22.67 6.13 9.13
N VAL A 148 23.27 6.99 9.97
CA VAL A 148 22.58 7.60 11.13
C VAL A 148 21.44 8.51 10.67
N LEU A 149 21.65 9.29 9.61
CA LEU A 149 20.60 10.15 9.05
C LEU A 149 19.47 9.33 8.42
N ASP A 150 19.78 8.19 7.79
CA ASP A 150 18.75 7.29 7.27
C ASP A 150 17.91 6.68 8.41
N ALA A 151 18.55 6.22 9.48
CA ALA A 151 17.85 5.79 10.69
C ALA A 151 16.95 6.89 11.26
N ARG A 152 17.40 8.15 11.25
CA ARG A 152 16.60 9.31 11.66
C ARG A 152 15.39 9.54 10.75
N GLN A 153 15.54 9.51 9.42
CA GLN A 153 14.40 9.73 8.51
C GLN A 153 13.37 8.58 8.60
N LEU A 154 13.82 7.34 8.81
CA LEU A 154 12.94 6.18 9.03
C LEU A 154 12.16 6.33 10.34
N THR A 155 12.81 6.82 11.40
CA THR A 155 12.15 7.10 12.68
C THR A 155 11.08 8.19 12.55
N LEU A 156 11.39 9.28 11.85
CA LEU A 156 10.42 10.35 11.57
C LEU A 156 9.23 9.84 10.76
N LYS A 157 9.47 8.97 9.77
CA LYS A 157 8.40 8.30 8.99
C LYS A 157 7.52 7.45 9.90
N LEU A 158 8.13 6.65 10.78
CA LEU A 158 7.41 5.79 11.72
C LEU A 158 6.52 6.61 12.66
N LEU A 159 7.04 7.68 13.26
CA LEU A 159 6.28 8.57 14.14
C LEU A 159 5.09 9.22 13.44
N ALA A 160 5.29 9.72 12.22
CA ALA A 160 4.20 10.31 11.43
C ALA A 160 3.13 9.25 11.11
N ASN A 161 3.53 8.06 10.64
CA ASN A 161 2.61 6.98 10.31
C ASN A 161 1.91 6.38 11.53
N ALA A 162 2.52 6.45 12.71
CA ALA A 162 1.89 5.99 13.95
C ALA A 162 0.71 6.87 14.40
N SER A 163 0.58 8.09 13.87
CA SER A 163 -0.40 9.07 14.35
C SER A 163 -1.85 8.64 14.15
N TYR A 164 -2.19 8.01 13.02
CA TYR A 164 -3.55 7.47 12.82
C TYR A 164 -3.82 6.25 13.73
N GLY A 165 -2.81 5.39 13.91
CA GLY A 165 -2.89 4.23 14.79
C GLY A 165 -3.08 4.63 16.25
N PHE A 166 -2.40 5.70 16.69
CA PHE A 166 -2.58 6.31 18.00
C PHE A 166 -4.00 6.85 18.22
N CYS A 167 -4.65 7.37 17.18
CA CYS A 167 -6.06 7.79 17.27
C CYS A 167 -7.02 6.59 17.27
N GLY A 168 -6.68 5.47 16.64
CA GLY A 168 -7.57 4.31 16.47
C GLY A 168 -7.45 3.24 17.54
N ALA A 169 -6.36 3.21 18.31
CA ALA A 169 -6.11 2.18 19.32
C ALA A 169 -6.89 2.44 20.61
N ASP A 170 -7.65 1.45 21.09
CA ASP A 170 -8.44 1.57 22.32
C ASP A 170 -7.58 1.76 23.57
N THR A 171 -6.33 1.28 23.54
CA THR A 171 -5.37 1.43 24.64
C THR A 171 -4.73 2.83 24.68
N SER A 172 -4.95 3.66 23.66
CA SER A 172 -4.43 5.02 23.62
C SER A 172 -5.21 5.94 24.56
N HIS A 173 -4.50 6.68 25.41
CA HIS A 173 -5.11 7.69 26.29
C HIS A 173 -5.81 8.84 25.53
N LEU A 174 -5.49 9.02 24.24
CA LEU A 174 -6.13 10.00 23.37
C LEU A 174 -6.86 9.33 22.20
N CYS A 175 -7.32 8.08 22.39
CA CYS A 175 -8.12 7.37 21.40
C CYS A 175 -9.29 8.24 20.94
N CYS A 176 -9.40 8.43 19.62
CA CYS A 176 -10.51 9.13 19.00
C CYS A 176 -10.77 8.51 17.63
N LYS A 177 -11.65 7.51 17.62
CA LYS A 177 -12.03 6.75 16.43
C LYS A 177 -12.52 7.61 15.26
N PRO A 178 -13.30 8.70 15.48
CA PRO A 178 -13.69 9.59 14.39
C PRO A 178 -12.51 10.17 13.61
N LEU A 179 -11.39 10.50 14.27
CA LEU A 179 -10.19 11.01 13.58
C LEU A 179 -9.54 9.91 12.74
N ALA A 180 -9.38 8.71 13.30
CA ALA A 180 -8.80 7.58 12.60
C ALA A 180 -9.66 7.17 11.39
N GLU A 181 -10.98 7.13 11.57
CA GLU A 181 -11.94 6.85 10.52
C GLU A 181 -11.93 7.92 9.43
N ALA A 182 -11.95 9.21 9.80
CA ALA A 182 -11.86 10.30 8.85
C ALA A 182 -10.59 10.22 8.00
N CYS A 183 -9.44 9.96 8.62
CA CYS A 183 -8.17 9.80 7.93
C CYS A 183 -8.24 8.66 6.88
N LEU A 184 -8.80 7.51 7.25
CA LEU A 184 -8.95 6.38 6.33
C LEU A 184 -9.93 6.69 5.19
N ARG A 185 -11.05 7.37 5.48
CA ARG A 185 -12.05 7.77 4.47
C ARG A 185 -11.49 8.74 3.44
N PHE A 186 -10.81 9.79 3.91
CA PHE A 186 -10.13 10.73 3.04
C PHE A 186 -9.03 10.05 2.23
N GLY A 187 -8.21 9.20 2.85
CA GLY A 187 -7.17 8.45 2.15
C GLY A 187 -7.72 7.64 0.97
N ASN A 188 -8.76 6.82 1.22
CA ASN A 188 -9.42 6.05 0.16
C ASN A 188 -10.10 6.92 -0.89
N HIS A 189 -10.67 8.05 -0.48
CA HIS A 189 -11.25 9.02 -1.41
C HIS A 189 -10.21 9.57 -2.37
N TYR A 190 -9.04 9.98 -1.87
CA TYR A 190 -7.95 10.51 -2.68
C TYR A 190 -7.32 9.45 -3.58
N ALA A 191 -7.16 8.21 -3.13
CA ALA A 191 -6.74 7.09 -3.98
C ALA A 191 -7.71 6.84 -5.15
N ARG A 192 -9.02 6.83 -4.87
CA ARG A 192 -10.03 6.68 -5.92
C ARG A 192 -10.15 7.92 -6.80
N ALA A 193 -9.90 9.12 -6.27
CA ALA A 193 -9.87 10.35 -7.05
C ALA A 193 -8.70 10.33 -8.05
N ALA A 194 -7.50 9.95 -7.60
CA ALA A 194 -6.34 9.76 -8.47
C ALA A 194 -6.62 8.76 -9.59
N ALA A 195 -7.22 7.61 -9.27
CA ALA A 195 -7.63 6.62 -10.26
C ALA A 195 -8.59 7.21 -11.31
N ARG A 196 -9.66 7.90 -10.86
CA ARG A 196 -10.64 8.53 -11.75
C ARG A 196 -10.02 9.60 -12.65
N LEU A 197 -9.09 10.40 -12.13
CA LEU A 197 -8.40 11.43 -12.91
C LEU A 197 -7.55 10.81 -14.03
N ILE A 198 -6.82 9.73 -13.73
CA ILE A 198 -6.00 9.02 -14.72
C ILE A 198 -6.90 8.35 -15.77
N GLU A 199 -7.97 7.68 -15.33
CA GLU A 199 -8.94 7.04 -16.22
C GLU A 199 -9.61 8.04 -17.16
N ALA A 200 -9.94 9.24 -16.67
CA ALA A 200 -10.53 10.30 -17.50
C ALA A 200 -9.60 10.71 -18.66
N GLU A 201 -8.30 10.86 -18.40
CA GLU A 201 -7.28 11.15 -19.42
C GLU A 201 -7.02 9.95 -20.36
N GLY A 202 -7.41 8.74 -19.96
CA GLY A 202 -7.32 7.50 -20.74
C GLY A 202 -8.56 7.14 -21.58
N MET A 203 -9.61 7.98 -21.55
CA MET A 203 -10.95 7.81 -22.15
C MET A 203 -11.99 7.00 -21.36
N GLY A 204 -11.87 6.90 -20.04
CA GLY A 204 -12.92 6.39 -19.15
C GLY A 204 -13.13 4.87 -19.17
N HIS A 205 -14.33 4.42 -18.81
CA HIS A 205 -14.66 3.01 -18.51
C HIS A 205 -14.58 2.02 -19.70
N THR A 206 -14.41 2.52 -20.92
CA THR A 206 -14.13 1.71 -22.11
C THR A 206 -12.75 2.08 -22.64
N PRO A 207 -11.68 1.49 -22.08
CA PRO A 207 -10.33 1.75 -22.54
C PRO A 207 -10.18 1.34 -24.01
N SER A 208 -9.96 2.32 -24.88
CA SER A 208 -9.55 2.10 -26.27
C SER A 208 -8.10 2.52 -26.44
N THR A 209 -7.26 1.59 -26.86
CA THR A 209 -5.86 1.85 -27.22
C THR A 209 -5.72 2.61 -28.55
N GLU A 210 -6.81 2.72 -29.31
CA GLU A 210 -6.82 3.35 -30.64
C GLU A 210 -7.16 4.85 -30.59
N SER A 211 -7.39 5.41 -29.40
CA SER A 211 -7.69 6.83 -29.27
C SER A 211 -6.51 7.70 -29.67
N THR A 212 -6.76 8.66 -30.54
CA THR A 212 -5.78 9.68 -30.95
C THR A 212 -5.86 10.96 -30.11
N THR A 213 -6.89 11.10 -29.27
CA THR A 213 -7.12 12.30 -28.45
C THR A 213 -6.82 12.08 -26.97
N ALA A 214 -6.76 10.83 -26.50
CA ALA A 214 -6.44 10.54 -25.11
C ALA A 214 -4.96 10.78 -24.81
N ARG A 215 -4.65 11.29 -23.62
CA ARG A 215 -3.27 11.44 -23.16
C ARG A 215 -2.62 10.10 -22.90
N TRP A 216 -3.36 9.14 -22.34
CA TRP A 216 -2.92 7.77 -22.08
C TRP A 216 -3.94 6.74 -22.57
N PRO A 217 -4.05 6.50 -23.90
CA PRO A 217 -5.08 5.66 -24.49
C PRO A 217 -5.16 4.28 -23.84
N GLY A 218 -6.32 3.92 -23.29
CA GLY A 218 -6.56 2.61 -22.69
C GLY A 218 -6.06 2.42 -21.26
N ALA A 219 -5.42 3.44 -20.66
CA ALA A 219 -4.99 3.40 -19.27
C ALA A 219 -6.21 3.34 -18.33
N HIS A 220 -6.20 2.40 -17.38
CA HIS A 220 -7.26 2.26 -16.40
C HIS A 220 -6.75 1.70 -15.07
N ALA A 221 -7.38 2.08 -13.96
CA ALA A 221 -6.95 1.63 -12.64
C ALA A 221 -7.50 0.22 -12.37
N ILE A 222 -6.60 -0.71 -12.06
CA ILE A 222 -6.95 -2.08 -11.66
C ILE A 222 -6.90 -2.28 -10.15
N TYR A 223 -6.37 -1.31 -9.40
CA TYR A 223 -6.36 -1.28 -7.94
C TYR A 223 -6.27 0.18 -7.49
N ALA A 224 -7.08 0.58 -6.51
CA ALA A 224 -7.01 1.92 -5.91
C ALA A 224 -7.50 1.83 -4.47
N ASN A 225 -6.56 1.59 -3.54
CA ASN A 225 -6.88 1.41 -2.14
C ASN A 225 -5.74 1.88 -1.24
N THR A 226 -6.12 2.36 -0.06
CA THR A 226 -5.22 2.96 0.93
C THR A 226 -4.38 4.05 0.27
N ASP A 227 -3.11 3.78 0.04
CA ASP A 227 -2.05 4.64 -0.45
C ASP A 227 -1.65 4.39 -1.90
N SER A 228 -2.03 3.24 -2.48
CA SER A 228 -1.52 2.84 -3.79
C SER A 228 -2.62 2.78 -4.87
N VAL A 229 -2.26 3.22 -6.07
CA VAL A 229 -3.07 3.17 -7.29
C VAL A 229 -2.28 2.41 -8.36
N PHE A 230 -2.84 1.33 -8.88
CA PHE A 230 -2.23 0.51 -9.91
C PHE A 230 -2.96 0.77 -11.21
N VAL A 231 -2.21 1.22 -12.22
CA VAL A 231 -2.73 1.60 -13.52
C VAL A 231 -2.21 0.61 -14.56
N LYS A 232 -3.12 -0.13 -15.19
CA LYS A 232 -2.79 -1.00 -16.30
C LYS A 232 -2.61 -0.17 -17.56
N LEU A 233 -1.56 -0.46 -18.33
CA LEU A 233 -1.17 0.26 -19.54
C LEU A 233 -1.10 -0.72 -20.73
N PRO A 234 -2.25 -1.04 -21.36
CA PRO A 234 -2.31 -2.03 -22.43
C PRO A 234 -1.41 -1.67 -23.61
N GLY A 235 -0.66 -2.65 -24.12
CA GLY A 235 0.21 -2.48 -25.29
C GLY A 235 1.46 -1.61 -25.09
N ARG A 236 1.79 -1.23 -23.85
CA ARG A 236 3.05 -0.54 -23.53
C ARG A 236 4.17 -1.53 -23.28
N THR A 237 5.40 -1.09 -23.49
CA THR A 237 6.59 -1.73 -22.91
C THR A 237 6.81 -1.27 -21.47
N ALA A 238 7.64 -1.98 -20.70
CA ALA A 238 8.01 -1.56 -19.34
C ALA A 238 8.63 -0.15 -19.31
N ALA A 239 9.53 0.16 -20.25
CA ALA A 239 10.14 1.49 -20.39
C ALA A 239 9.10 2.61 -20.66
N GLN A 240 8.14 2.36 -21.55
CA GLN A 240 7.05 3.31 -21.81
C GLN A 240 6.18 3.50 -20.57
N ALA A 241 5.83 2.40 -19.90
CA ALA A 241 5.02 2.40 -18.68
C ALA A 241 5.69 3.16 -17.52
N VAL A 242 7.01 3.06 -17.36
CA VAL A 242 7.76 3.85 -16.36
C VAL A 242 7.65 5.34 -16.66
N LYS A 243 7.85 5.73 -17.92
CA LYS A 243 7.73 7.13 -18.34
C LYS A 243 6.33 7.68 -18.13
N GLU A 244 5.30 6.96 -18.60
CA GLU A 244 3.89 7.34 -18.45
C GLU A 244 3.49 7.38 -16.96
N GLY A 245 3.92 6.40 -16.15
CA GLY A 245 3.65 6.37 -14.71
C GLY A 245 4.18 7.59 -13.97
N ARG A 246 5.38 8.07 -14.31
CA ARG A 246 5.93 9.34 -13.75
C ARG A 246 5.09 10.55 -14.16
N GLN A 247 4.65 10.62 -15.43
CA GLN A 247 3.78 11.69 -15.90
C GLN A 247 2.42 11.68 -15.21
N MET A 248 1.85 10.50 -14.96
CA MET A 248 0.59 10.33 -14.24
C MET A 248 0.72 10.80 -12.78
N ALA A 249 1.82 10.43 -12.10
CA ALA A 249 2.11 10.86 -10.74
C ALA A 249 2.19 12.39 -10.62
N GLU A 250 2.91 13.04 -11.54
CA GLU A 250 3.01 14.49 -11.62
C GLU A 250 1.67 15.16 -11.93
N PHE A 251 0.93 14.65 -12.92
CA PHE A 251 -0.38 15.15 -13.31
C PHE A 251 -1.35 15.13 -12.12
N VAL A 252 -1.48 14.00 -11.42
CA VAL A 252 -2.37 13.89 -10.26
C VAL A 252 -1.93 14.83 -9.14
N SER A 253 -0.63 14.88 -8.84
CA SER A 253 -0.10 15.72 -7.76
C SER A 253 -0.30 17.22 -7.98
N THR A 254 -0.39 17.65 -9.24
CA THR A 254 -0.57 19.06 -9.63
C THR A 254 -2.03 19.40 -9.97
N HIS A 255 -2.93 18.41 -9.98
CA HIS A 255 -4.31 18.59 -10.37
C HIS A 255 -5.10 19.42 -9.34
N ALA A 256 -5.92 20.37 -9.80
CA ALA A 256 -6.65 21.29 -8.94
C ALA A 256 -7.66 20.61 -7.96
N GLN A 257 -8.09 19.39 -8.28
CA GLN A 257 -8.98 18.60 -7.41
C GLN A 257 -8.24 17.87 -6.27
N MET A 258 -6.91 17.84 -6.31
CA MET A 258 -6.09 17.16 -5.30
C MET A 258 -5.55 18.18 -4.30
N PRO A 259 -5.66 17.94 -2.99
CA PRO A 259 -5.08 18.84 -1.99
C PRO A 259 -3.56 18.93 -2.11
N HIS A 260 -3.00 20.14 -2.02
CA HIS A 260 -1.56 20.40 -2.14
C HIS A 260 -0.66 19.63 -1.15
N ALA A 261 -1.21 19.16 -0.03
CA ALA A 261 -0.46 18.37 0.95
C ALA A 261 -0.24 16.91 0.51
N LEU A 262 -0.94 16.44 -0.53
CA LEU A 262 -0.82 15.10 -1.09
C LEU A 262 0.10 15.11 -2.30
N THR A 263 1.00 14.15 -2.36
CA THR A 263 1.89 13.93 -3.51
C THR A 263 1.83 12.46 -3.86
N LEU A 264 1.45 12.17 -5.10
CA LEU A 264 1.50 10.84 -5.68
C LEU A 264 2.88 10.65 -6.32
N GLU A 265 3.55 9.55 -5.99
CA GLU A 265 4.87 9.22 -6.51
C GLU A 265 4.78 7.95 -7.36
N PHE A 266 5.55 7.91 -8.45
CA PHE A 266 5.78 6.66 -9.18
C PHE A 266 6.76 5.80 -8.41
N GLU A 267 6.40 4.54 -8.15
CA GLU A 267 7.28 3.60 -7.43
C GLU A 267 7.97 2.64 -8.41
N ARG A 268 7.17 1.93 -9.23
CA ARG A 268 7.65 0.85 -10.10
C ARG A 268 6.62 0.50 -11.18
N VAL A 269 7.04 -0.31 -12.15
CA VAL A 269 6.18 -1.07 -13.05
C VAL A 269 6.28 -2.57 -12.71
N LEU A 270 5.14 -3.26 -12.72
CA LEU A 270 5.04 -4.72 -12.63
C LEU A 270 4.60 -5.28 -13.99
N SER A 271 5.40 -6.15 -14.61
CA SER A 271 5.09 -6.69 -15.95
C SER A 271 5.72 -8.08 -16.18
N PRO A 272 4.98 -9.19 -16.02
CA PRO A 272 3.57 -9.27 -15.66
C PRO A 272 3.31 -8.94 -14.18
N CYS A 273 2.04 -8.72 -13.84
CA CYS A 273 1.54 -8.41 -12.51
C CYS A 273 0.41 -9.37 -12.10
N LEU A 274 0.59 -10.11 -11.02
CA LEU A 274 -0.47 -10.87 -10.34
C LEU A 274 -1.03 -10.06 -9.19
N LEU A 275 -2.33 -9.79 -9.23
CA LEU A 275 -3.07 -9.11 -8.16
C LEU A 275 -4.04 -10.10 -7.51
N ASP A 276 -3.87 -10.38 -6.22
CA ASP A 276 -4.63 -11.37 -5.44
C ASP A 276 -5.33 -10.69 -4.25
N GLY A 277 -6.09 -9.64 -4.56
CA GLY A 277 -6.84 -8.85 -3.60
C GLY A 277 -6.02 -7.74 -2.91
N HIS A 278 -6.49 -7.32 -1.74
CA HIS A 278 -5.94 -6.15 -1.04
C HIS A 278 -4.55 -6.43 -0.45
N ASN A 279 -3.58 -5.55 -0.77
CA ASN A 279 -2.18 -5.66 -0.30
C ASN A 279 -1.50 -7.00 -0.61
N ARG A 280 -1.98 -7.72 -1.62
CA ARG A 280 -1.53 -9.04 -2.03
C ARG A 280 -1.27 -9.06 -3.53
N TYR A 281 0.00 -8.98 -3.91
CA TYR A 281 0.39 -8.94 -5.33
C TYR A 281 1.85 -9.38 -5.52
N ALA A 282 2.17 -9.79 -6.74
CA ALA A 282 3.53 -10.07 -7.18
C ALA A 282 3.73 -9.71 -8.65
N GLY A 283 4.97 -9.51 -9.06
CA GLY A 283 5.28 -9.28 -10.47
C GLY A 283 6.76 -9.11 -10.72
N ALA A 284 7.13 -9.09 -12.00
CA ALA A 284 8.46 -8.70 -12.43
C ALA A 284 8.59 -7.17 -12.33
N GLU A 285 9.52 -6.70 -11.50
CA GLU A 285 9.71 -5.30 -11.16
C GLU A 285 10.68 -4.61 -12.11
N PHE A 286 10.23 -3.44 -12.59
CA PHE A 286 11.00 -2.48 -13.37
C PHE A 286 10.89 -1.10 -12.73
N VAL A 287 12.02 -0.47 -12.43
CA VAL A 287 12.13 0.86 -11.80
C VAL A 287 12.57 1.91 -12.84
N THR A 288 13.53 1.55 -13.69
CA THR A 288 13.99 2.34 -14.83
C THR A 288 13.25 1.96 -16.11
N GLY A 289 12.81 0.70 -16.23
CA GLY A 289 12.13 0.16 -17.41
C GLY A 289 13.07 -0.50 -18.41
N GLU A 290 14.38 -0.43 -18.16
CA GLU A 290 15.46 -0.96 -19.01
C GLU A 290 16.27 -2.05 -18.28
N GLU A 291 15.78 -2.54 -17.15
CA GLU A 291 16.44 -3.61 -16.41
C GLU A 291 16.59 -4.86 -17.29
N PRO A 292 17.82 -5.36 -17.52
CA PRO A 292 18.04 -6.54 -18.36
C PRO A 292 17.52 -7.81 -17.69
N THR A 293 17.44 -7.81 -16.35
CA THR A 293 16.86 -8.91 -15.55
C THR A 293 15.97 -8.29 -14.47
N PRO A 294 14.64 -8.30 -14.65
CA PRO A 294 13.73 -7.76 -13.64
C PRO A 294 13.77 -8.61 -12.36
N ARG A 295 13.51 -7.97 -11.23
CA ARG A 295 13.47 -8.65 -9.93
C ARG A 295 12.04 -9.11 -9.62
N LEU A 296 11.89 -10.22 -8.93
CA LEU A 296 10.57 -10.59 -8.39
C LEU A 296 10.23 -9.66 -7.22
N HIS A 297 9.15 -8.90 -7.36
CA HIS A 297 8.52 -8.19 -6.26
C HIS A 297 7.30 -8.97 -5.78
N GLN A 298 7.13 -9.08 -4.46
CA GLN A 298 5.90 -9.63 -3.87
C GLN A 298 5.55 -8.91 -2.58
N LYS A 299 4.26 -8.72 -2.33
CA LYS A 299 3.69 -8.19 -1.09
C LYS A 299 2.52 -9.06 -0.67
N GLY A 300 2.49 -9.45 0.60
CA GLY A 300 1.33 -10.10 1.23
C GLY A 300 1.05 -11.56 0.84
N LEU A 301 1.77 -12.13 -0.14
CA LEU A 301 1.53 -13.51 -0.61
C LEU A 301 2.25 -14.57 0.23
N LEU A 302 3.29 -14.18 0.98
CA LEU A 302 3.97 -15.05 1.93
C LEU A 302 3.51 -14.74 3.35
N GLU A 303 3.13 -15.78 4.09
CA GLU A 303 2.74 -15.64 5.49
C GLU A 303 3.90 -16.00 6.41
N ARG A 304 4.08 -15.22 7.48
CA ARG A 304 5.15 -15.46 8.47
C ARG A 304 5.03 -16.79 9.22
N THR A 305 3.83 -17.35 9.25
CA THR A 305 3.50 -18.64 9.88
C THR A 305 3.91 -19.84 9.03
N GLN A 306 4.16 -19.65 7.74
CA GLN A 306 4.61 -20.71 6.84
C GLN A 306 6.05 -21.11 7.15
N CYS A 307 6.36 -22.41 7.01
CA CYS A 307 7.74 -22.86 7.13
C CYS A 307 8.57 -22.39 5.93
N ALA A 308 9.89 -22.29 6.13
CA ALA A 308 10.81 -21.80 5.10
C ALA A 308 10.71 -22.60 3.79
N PHE A 309 10.52 -23.93 3.86
CA PHE A 309 10.31 -24.77 2.67
C PHE A 309 9.14 -24.27 1.82
N ILE A 310 7.95 -24.08 2.42
CA ILE A 310 6.76 -23.59 1.70
C ILE A 310 7.01 -22.20 1.11
N GLN A 311 7.58 -21.28 1.89
CA GLN A 311 7.87 -19.93 1.41
C GLN A 311 8.83 -19.93 0.21
N GLN A 312 9.89 -20.75 0.26
CA GLN A 312 10.85 -20.87 -0.82
C GLN A 312 10.24 -21.55 -2.06
N THR A 313 9.41 -22.58 -1.89
CA THR A 313 8.66 -23.20 -2.99
C THR A 313 7.76 -22.20 -3.68
N ILE A 314 7.00 -21.40 -2.92
CA ILE A 314 6.13 -20.35 -3.47
C ILE A 314 6.97 -19.28 -4.21
N LEU A 315 8.05 -18.81 -3.61
CA LEU A 315 8.95 -17.83 -4.25
C LEU A 315 9.56 -18.36 -5.54
N GLN A 316 9.99 -19.62 -5.57
CA GLN A 316 10.52 -20.24 -6.78
C GLN A 316 9.45 -20.36 -7.86
N ALA A 317 8.25 -20.84 -7.52
CA ALA A 317 7.12 -20.88 -8.45
C ALA A 317 6.81 -19.48 -9.02
N MET A 318 6.81 -18.44 -8.19
CA MET A 318 6.61 -17.06 -8.65
C MET A 318 7.74 -16.57 -9.56
N ARG A 319 9.01 -16.83 -9.24
CA ARG A 319 10.14 -16.46 -10.10
C ARG A 319 10.01 -17.11 -11.47
N VAL A 320 9.66 -18.39 -11.48
CA VAL A 320 9.44 -19.17 -12.70
C VAL A 320 8.28 -18.59 -13.51
N CYS A 321 7.13 -18.36 -12.90
CA CYS A 321 5.95 -17.83 -13.62
C CYS A 321 6.09 -16.38 -14.09
N MET A 322 6.84 -15.54 -13.36
CA MET A 322 6.89 -14.09 -13.61
C MET A 322 8.15 -13.62 -14.34
N LEU A 323 9.29 -14.30 -14.15
CA LEU A 323 10.59 -13.86 -14.69
C LEU A 323 11.09 -14.72 -15.83
N SER A 324 10.57 -15.95 -15.99
CA SER A 324 10.99 -16.85 -17.07
C SER A 324 10.00 -16.77 -18.23
N GLU A 325 10.48 -17.01 -19.45
CA GLU A 325 9.58 -17.31 -20.55
C GLU A 325 8.86 -18.62 -20.25
N LEU A 326 7.54 -18.55 -20.06
CA LEU A 326 6.67 -19.70 -19.73
C LEU A 326 6.77 -20.86 -20.73
N SER A 327 7.32 -20.61 -21.93
CA SER A 327 7.60 -21.60 -22.97
C SER A 327 8.69 -22.61 -22.62
N ILE A 328 9.55 -22.33 -21.62
CA ILE A 328 10.76 -23.12 -21.32
C ILE A 328 10.50 -24.17 -20.23
N LEU A 329 9.33 -24.17 -19.59
CA LEU A 329 9.14 -24.90 -18.33
C LEU A 329 8.16 -26.06 -18.46
N ASP A 330 8.66 -27.28 -18.24
CA ASP A 330 7.82 -28.46 -18.01
C ASP A 330 7.09 -28.30 -16.66
N PRO A 331 5.74 -28.26 -16.64
CA PRO A 331 4.95 -28.16 -15.42
C PRO A 331 5.29 -29.23 -14.37
N ARG A 332 5.81 -30.40 -14.79
CA ARG A 332 6.20 -31.50 -13.92
C ARG A 332 7.45 -31.20 -13.09
N VAL A 333 8.32 -30.32 -13.57
CA VAL A 333 9.57 -29.91 -12.90
C VAL A 333 9.32 -28.77 -11.92
N VAL A 334 8.45 -27.83 -12.28
CA VAL A 334 8.16 -26.62 -11.48
C VAL A 334 7.34 -26.93 -10.23
N PHE A 335 6.43 -27.91 -10.30
CA PHE A 335 5.48 -28.20 -9.23
C PHE A 335 5.74 -29.51 -8.48
N SER A 336 6.88 -30.16 -8.68
CA SER A 336 7.29 -31.27 -7.81
C SER A 336 7.93 -30.68 -6.54
N PRO A 337 7.25 -30.70 -5.38
CA PRO A 337 7.85 -30.20 -4.13
C PRO A 337 9.10 -31.01 -3.78
N TRP A 338 9.13 -32.28 -4.20
CA TRP A 338 10.21 -33.22 -3.98
C TRP A 338 11.46 -32.92 -4.82
N ALA A 339 11.30 -32.34 -6.01
CA ALA A 339 12.42 -31.94 -6.87
C ALA A 339 13.17 -30.70 -6.34
N LEU A 340 12.53 -29.88 -5.50
CA LEU A 340 13.14 -28.70 -4.89
C LEU A 340 13.90 -29.00 -3.58
N LEU A 341 13.64 -30.14 -2.93
CA LEU A 341 14.31 -30.52 -1.67
C LEU A 341 15.84 -30.53 -1.75
N PRO A 342 16.47 -31.09 -2.81
CA PRO A 342 17.93 -31.09 -2.95
C PRO A 342 18.50 -29.69 -3.27
N LEU A 343 17.77 -28.88 -4.03
CA LEU A 343 18.17 -27.51 -4.42
C LEU A 343 18.14 -26.52 -3.24
N LEU A 344 17.28 -26.77 -2.26
CA LEU A 344 17.13 -25.92 -1.06
C LEU A 344 18.14 -26.28 0.05
N GLY A 345 19.04 -27.23 -0.19
CA GLY A 345 20.06 -27.62 0.79
C GLY A 345 19.49 -28.17 2.10
N TYR A 346 18.23 -28.61 2.11
CA TYR A 346 17.65 -29.28 3.26
C TYR A 346 18.33 -30.64 3.40
N PRO A 347 19.10 -30.89 4.47
CA PRO A 347 19.57 -32.24 4.72
C PRO A 347 18.32 -33.09 4.98
N LEU A 348 18.05 -34.05 4.11
CA LEU A 348 17.17 -35.19 4.41
C LEU A 348 17.82 -36.13 5.47
N GLY A 349 18.64 -35.57 6.36
CA GLY A 349 19.43 -36.24 7.37
C GLY A 349 19.17 -35.58 8.72
N GLU A 350 18.65 -36.39 9.64
CA GLU A 350 18.45 -36.11 11.07
C GLU A 350 17.17 -35.36 11.49
N THR A 351 16.02 -35.78 10.97
CA THR A 351 14.91 -36.04 11.92
C THR A 351 15.26 -37.30 12.72
N ARG A 352 16.16 -37.15 13.71
CA ARG A 352 16.15 -38.06 14.86
C ARG A 352 14.79 -37.87 15.52
N HIS A 353 13.83 -38.68 15.11
CA HIS A 353 12.68 -39.01 15.93
C HIS A 353 13.23 -39.34 17.32
N ARG A 354 13.02 -38.44 18.29
CA ARG A 354 12.96 -38.87 19.68
C ARG A 354 11.82 -39.87 19.71
N SER A 355 12.20 -41.13 19.76
CA SER A 355 11.35 -42.28 19.96
C SER A 355 10.58 -42.11 21.28
N ALA A 356 9.44 -41.44 21.22
CA ALA A 356 8.35 -41.76 22.11
C ALA A 356 7.75 -43.06 21.58
N HIS A 357 8.14 -44.18 22.19
CA HIS A 357 7.48 -45.46 21.97
C HIS A 357 5.97 -45.30 22.18
N ARG A 358 5.21 -45.25 21.09
CA ARG A 358 3.87 -45.82 21.02
C ARG A 358 3.83 -46.73 19.81
N ARG A 359 3.77 -48.04 20.09
CA ARG A 359 3.36 -49.05 19.12
C ARG A 359 2.03 -48.59 18.52
N VAL A 360 2.02 -48.40 17.22
CA VAL A 360 0.79 -48.47 16.43
C VAL A 360 1.01 -49.67 15.52
N ASP A 361 0.15 -50.67 15.70
CA ASP A 361 0.24 -51.97 15.08
C ASP A 361 0.18 -51.89 13.56
N GLY A 362 0.96 -52.77 12.92
CA GLY A 362 1.06 -52.88 11.47
C GLY A 362 -0.23 -53.43 10.86
N SER A 363 -0.94 -52.57 10.14
CA SER A 363 -1.81 -52.95 9.02
C SER A 363 -2.05 -51.70 8.18
N GLY A 364 -1.43 -51.63 7.00
CA GLY A 364 -1.60 -50.48 6.10
C GLY A 364 -0.47 -50.20 5.11
N LEU A 365 0.64 -50.95 5.14
CA LEU A 365 1.65 -50.95 4.09
C LEU A 365 1.17 -51.84 2.94
N GLY A 366 0.44 -51.26 2.00
CA GLY A 366 0.00 -51.99 0.82
C GLY A 366 -0.79 -51.17 -0.17
N LEU A 367 -0.28 -50.00 -0.59
CA LEU A 367 -0.81 -49.30 -1.78
C LEU A 367 0.12 -48.18 -2.27
N TRP A 368 1.40 -48.49 -2.52
CA TRP A 368 2.30 -47.60 -3.27
C TRP A 368 3.16 -48.43 -4.23
N ALA A 369 2.53 -48.90 -5.30
CA ALA A 369 3.20 -49.40 -6.50
C ALA A 369 2.19 -49.41 -7.66
N ALA A 370 1.86 -48.22 -8.18
CA ALA A 370 1.39 -47.99 -9.55
C ALA A 370 0.91 -46.55 -9.66
N VAL A 371 1.67 -45.70 -10.34
CA VAL A 371 1.26 -44.93 -11.54
C VAL A 371 2.50 -44.13 -11.93
N SER A 372 3.19 -44.66 -12.94
CA SER A 372 4.21 -43.97 -13.74
C SER A 372 3.52 -43.16 -14.84
#